data_AF-A0AAJ1QVE1-F1
#
_entry.id   AF-A0AAJ1QVE1-F1
#
_cell.length_a   1.000
_cell.length_b   1.000
_cell.length_c   1.000
_cell.angle_alpha   90.00
_cell.angle_beta   90.00
_cell.angle_gamma   90.00
#
_symmetry.space_group_name_H-M   'P 1'
#
loop_
_entity.id
_entity.type
_entity.pdbx_description
1 polymer ?
#
loop_
_entity_poly.entity_id
_entity_poly.type
_entity_poly.pdbx_seq_one_letter_code
_entity_poly.pdbx_strand_id
1 'polypeptide(L)'
;MQHFLKQHIISFLLLLVTSIYAQEVSVINNKGTILNIRNNTVTTANTSNSNPVENDIWFDTSSSPTTIKIYNGTSWEKLSPTATKGSVFFAGATGIPTEDNTQLFWDSTNNRLGIGTSSPTNKFHVTGAMRTEGILNSDGTIGRPSYRFKNDTDTGMYSPVADEISFSVGGIEALNIDEISNNTTVTIKQTLKLDGHILDENNSTGTYGQILSATNTGTIWIDPSAVNTDTQKINIYTLNADGKNLEISLENDGETTKQTDLSALKITGDVSGTLALATVERIQNIDVSNISPTDGQTLVYDNTSSQYIPKKTFTPTVSERYPNAIQTIAESSNFTTINFQSQNFTPNSSDYTNTSDGITVLKAGRYKITYRITSEAINNVRVGGEFQLTKNTISVNNTRAYSYQTSSLVNKSTVTMVKILDLIVNDKIGVEGRVYESDRGTPDSLSILPEGTMLTIEKIN
;
A
#
# COMPACT_ATOMS: atom_id res chain seq x y z
N MET A 1 -136.36 -41.59 63.87
CA MET A 1 -134.98 -42.03 63.55
C MET A 1 -134.49 -41.60 62.15
N GLN A 2 -135.36 -41.26 61.17
CA GLN A 2 -134.92 -40.76 59.85
C GLN A 2 -134.50 -39.27 59.81
N HIS A 3 -134.97 -38.42 60.74
CA HIS A 3 -134.62 -36.99 60.75
C HIS A 3 -133.21 -36.70 61.30
N PHE A 4 -132.70 -37.54 62.21
CA PHE A 4 -131.37 -37.34 62.82
C PHE A 4 -130.22 -37.69 61.86
N LEU A 5 -130.44 -38.65 60.96
CA LEU A 5 -129.45 -39.09 59.98
C LEU A 5 -129.29 -38.10 58.82
N LYS A 6 -130.38 -37.44 58.38
CA LYS A 6 -130.32 -36.39 57.34
C LYS A 6 -129.54 -35.16 57.80
N GLN A 7 -129.69 -34.74 59.05
CA GLN A 7 -128.98 -33.56 59.58
C GLN A 7 -127.48 -33.82 59.75
N HIS A 8 -127.08 -35.03 60.17
CA HIS A 8 -125.65 -35.37 60.32
C HIS A 8 -124.99 -35.68 58.98
N ILE A 9 -125.70 -36.24 58.00
CA ILE A 9 -125.17 -36.42 56.64
C ILE A 9 -124.99 -35.07 55.94
N ILE A 10 -125.92 -34.13 56.10
CA ILE A 10 -125.76 -32.76 55.56
C ILE A 10 -124.63 -32.00 56.29
N SER A 11 -124.51 -32.17 57.61
CA SER A 11 -123.44 -31.52 58.37
C SER A 11 -122.06 -32.14 58.13
N PHE A 12 -121.97 -33.44 57.84
CA PHE A 12 -120.72 -34.14 57.52
C PHE A 12 -120.31 -33.93 56.05
N LEU A 13 -121.27 -33.75 55.13
CA LEU A 13 -121.00 -33.39 53.74
C LEU A 13 -120.60 -31.90 53.61
N LEU A 14 -121.09 -31.03 54.50
CA LEU A 14 -120.70 -29.61 54.55
C LEU A 14 -119.36 -29.38 55.27
N LEU A 15 -118.93 -30.30 56.15
CA LEU A 15 -117.60 -30.27 56.77
C LEU A 15 -116.50 -30.85 55.87
N LEU A 16 -116.88 -31.48 54.75
CA LEU A 16 -115.99 -31.94 53.70
C LEU A 16 -115.96 -30.95 52.52
N VAL A 17 -116.08 -29.65 52.80
CA VAL A 17 -115.53 -28.64 51.90
C VAL A 17 -114.01 -28.69 52.09
N THR A 18 -113.39 -29.68 51.46
CA THR A 18 -111.99 -29.58 51.10
C THR A 18 -111.87 -28.24 50.39
N SER A 19 -111.11 -27.32 50.98
CA SER A 19 -110.75 -26.07 50.32
C SER A 19 -109.84 -26.46 49.16
N ILE A 20 -110.45 -26.83 48.03
CA ILE A 20 -109.74 -26.99 46.78
C ILE A 20 -109.43 -25.57 46.37
N TYR A 21 -108.23 -25.10 46.72
CA TYR A 21 -107.68 -23.88 46.13
C TYR A 21 -107.46 -24.20 44.67
N ALA A 22 -108.49 -23.99 43.84
CA ALA A 22 -108.36 -24.07 42.40
C ALA A 22 -107.32 -23.01 42.01
N GLN A 23 -106.18 -23.48 41.53
CA GLN A 23 -105.06 -22.62 41.16
C GLN A 23 -105.35 -21.83 39.87
N GLU A 24 -106.36 -22.27 39.12
CA GLU A 24 -106.79 -21.72 37.84
C GLU A 24 -108.33 -21.62 37.82
N VAL A 25 -108.84 -20.41 37.62
CA VAL A 25 -110.26 -20.11 37.40
C VAL A 25 -110.42 -19.66 35.95
N SER A 26 -111.17 -20.41 35.16
CA SER A 26 -111.52 -20.02 33.79
C SER A 26 -112.67 -19.01 33.82
N VAL A 27 -112.44 -17.82 33.26
CA VAL A 27 -113.49 -16.82 33.02
C VAL A 27 -113.71 -16.66 31.52
N ILE A 28 -114.90 -16.24 31.09
CA ILE A 28 -115.20 -16.00 29.67
C ILE A 28 -115.25 -14.50 29.44
N ASN A 29 -114.49 -13.98 28.46
CA ASN A 29 -114.54 -12.55 28.12
C ASN A 29 -115.84 -12.20 27.33
N ASN A 30 -116.11 -10.90 27.12
CA ASN A 30 -117.30 -10.44 26.39
C ASN A 30 -117.37 -10.88 24.90
N LYS A 31 -116.33 -11.53 24.37
CA LYS A 31 -116.30 -12.13 23.03
C LYS A 31 -116.42 -13.66 23.06
N GLY A 32 -116.66 -14.27 24.22
CA GLY A 32 -116.82 -15.72 24.37
C GLY A 32 -115.50 -16.49 24.49
N THR A 33 -114.34 -15.82 24.57
CA THR A 33 -113.05 -16.49 24.74
C THR A 33 -112.87 -16.92 26.18
N ILE A 34 -112.58 -18.20 26.42
CA ILE A 34 -112.17 -18.71 27.73
C ILE A 34 -110.76 -18.17 28.01
N LEU A 35 -110.63 -17.37 29.07
CA LEU A 35 -109.38 -16.90 29.62
C LEU A 35 -109.16 -17.58 30.97
N ASN A 36 -108.06 -18.29 31.11
CA ASN A 36 -107.70 -18.88 32.39
C ASN A 36 -106.96 -17.85 33.26
N ILE A 37 -107.44 -17.65 34.49
CA ILE A 37 -106.87 -16.73 35.46
C ILE A 37 -106.31 -17.54 36.63
N ARG A 38 -105.06 -17.32 37.01
CA ARG A 38 -104.44 -17.95 38.18
C ARG A 38 -104.63 -17.09 39.43
N ASN A 39 -104.85 -17.72 40.59
CA ASN A 39 -105.00 -17.04 41.89
C ASN A 39 -103.65 -16.59 42.46
N ASN A 40 -102.91 -15.77 41.72
CA ASN A 40 -101.62 -15.28 42.18
C ASN A 40 -101.81 -14.29 43.34
N THR A 41 -100.94 -14.36 44.34
CA THR A 41 -100.96 -13.52 45.54
C THR A 41 -99.72 -12.62 45.60
N VAL A 42 -99.89 -11.46 46.24
CA VAL A 42 -98.79 -10.55 46.58
C VAL A 42 -98.66 -10.53 48.10
N THR A 43 -97.52 -10.98 48.64
CA THR A 43 -97.25 -11.05 50.08
C THR A 43 -96.21 -10.00 50.46
N THR A 44 -96.37 -9.33 51.61
CA THR A 44 -95.34 -8.46 52.21
C THR A 44 -95.12 -8.89 53.66
N ALA A 45 -94.01 -9.59 53.94
CA ALA A 45 -93.74 -10.17 55.26
C ALA A 45 -92.28 -10.63 55.38
N ASN A 46 -91.83 -10.96 56.60
CA ASN A 46 -90.51 -11.54 56.86
C ASN A 46 -90.43 -13.05 56.60
N THR A 47 -91.57 -13.71 56.39
CA THR A 47 -91.68 -15.13 56.00
C THR A 47 -92.55 -15.24 54.75
N SER A 48 -92.23 -16.17 53.85
CA SER A 48 -93.01 -16.39 52.62
C SER A 48 -94.39 -17.00 52.90
N ASN A 49 -95.29 -16.91 51.93
CA ASN A 49 -96.52 -17.72 51.92
C ASN A 49 -96.16 -19.22 52.03
N SER A 50 -96.90 -19.97 52.86
CA SER A 50 -96.65 -21.39 53.12
C SER A 50 -97.05 -22.30 51.95
N ASN A 51 -97.93 -21.83 51.05
CA ASN A 51 -98.38 -22.57 49.86
C ASN A 51 -98.36 -21.66 48.61
N PRO A 52 -97.18 -21.28 48.11
CA PRO A 52 -97.06 -20.37 46.98
C PRO A 52 -97.48 -21.00 45.64
N VAL A 53 -98.02 -20.17 44.75
CA VAL A 53 -98.41 -20.52 43.38
C VAL A 53 -97.46 -19.86 42.38
N GLU A 54 -97.20 -20.50 41.22
CA GLU A 54 -96.34 -19.95 40.17
C GLU A 54 -96.79 -18.53 39.78
N ASN A 55 -95.85 -17.58 39.82
CA ASN A 55 -96.00 -16.14 39.63
C ASN A 55 -96.59 -15.36 40.83
N ASP A 56 -96.67 -15.96 42.02
CA ASP A 56 -96.84 -15.19 43.27
C ASP A 56 -95.66 -14.24 43.46
N ILE A 57 -95.92 -13.06 44.03
CA ILE A 57 -94.91 -12.03 44.32
C ILE A 57 -94.77 -11.88 45.83
N TRP A 58 -93.53 -11.80 46.33
CA TRP A 58 -93.22 -11.58 47.73
C TRP A 58 -92.26 -10.40 47.92
N PHE A 59 -92.72 -9.38 48.63
CA PHE A 59 -91.90 -8.33 49.21
C PHE A 59 -91.32 -8.86 50.53
N ASP A 60 -90.14 -9.45 50.44
CA ASP A 60 -89.42 -10.07 51.55
C ASP A 60 -88.76 -9.01 52.43
N THR A 61 -89.34 -8.79 53.62
CA THR A 61 -88.88 -7.81 54.61
C THR A 61 -87.90 -8.42 55.63
N SER A 62 -87.40 -9.64 55.41
CA SER A 62 -86.38 -10.27 56.29
C SER A 62 -84.99 -9.65 56.12
N SER A 63 -84.78 -8.85 55.07
CA SER A 63 -83.54 -8.12 54.77
C SER A 63 -83.81 -6.64 54.53
N SER A 64 -82.79 -5.80 54.72
CA SER A 64 -82.83 -4.36 54.42
C SER A 64 -81.74 -4.05 53.37
N PRO A 65 -82.10 -3.52 52.17
CA PRO A 65 -83.45 -3.16 51.72
C PRO A 65 -84.35 -4.38 51.46
N THR A 66 -85.67 -4.18 51.48
CA THR A 66 -86.67 -5.20 51.12
C THR A 66 -86.37 -5.76 49.73
N THR A 67 -86.34 -7.09 49.60
CA THR A 67 -86.13 -7.75 48.31
C THR A 67 -87.45 -8.22 47.74
N ILE A 68 -87.64 -8.08 46.43
CA ILE A 68 -88.85 -8.57 45.75
C ILE A 68 -88.51 -9.93 45.15
N LYS A 69 -89.35 -10.93 45.36
CA LYS A 69 -89.20 -12.29 44.83
C LYS A 69 -90.45 -12.71 44.06
N ILE A 70 -90.29 -13.57 43.06
CA ILE A 70 -91.36 -14.24 42.32
C ILE A 70 -91.23 -15.76 42.51
N TYR A 71 -92.34 -16.45 42.73
CA TYR A 71 -92.31 -17.91 42.83
C TYR A 71 -92.36 -18.53 41.43
N ASN A 72 -91.37 -19.35 41.06
CA ASN A 72 -91.29 -19.97 39.72
C ASN A 72 -92.02 -21.33 39.64
N GLY A 73 -92.85 -21.67 40.62
CA GLY A 73 -93.51 -22.98 40.74
C GLY A 73 -92.75 -23.98 41.63
N THR A 74 -91.45 -23.78 41.86
CA THR A 74 -90.61 -24.64 42.71
C THR A 74 -89.89 -23.88 43.82
N SER A 75 -89.54 -22.61 43.60
CA SER A 75 -88.72 -21.80 44.50
C SER A 75 -89.01 -20.30 44.31
N TRP A 76 -88.70 -19.51 45.34
CA TRP A 76 -88.78 -18.06 45.31
C TRP A 76 -87.50 -17.46 44.72
N GLU A 77 -87.60 -16.85 43.55
CA GLU A 77 -86.50 -16.21 42.82
C GLU A 77 -86.52 -14.70 43.03
N LYS A 78 -85.36 -14.08 43.25
CA LYS A 78 -85.30 -12.60 43.36
C LYS A 78 -85.61 -11.96 42.01
N LEU A 79 -86.51 -10.97 42.03
CA LEU A 79 -86.87 -10.13 40.88
C LEU A 79 -85.88 -8.99 40.62
N SER A 80 -84.92 -8.77 41.52
CA SER A 80 -83.87 -7.77 41.34
C SER A 80 -82.51 -8.40 41.62
N PRO A 81 -81.53 -8.27 40.70
CA PRO A 81 -80.19 -8.75 40.96
C PRO A 81 -79.57 -7.94 42.11
N THR A 82 -78.98 -8.63 43.07
CA THR A 82 -78.20 -8.03 44.16
C THR A 82 -76.74 -8.37 43.97
N ALA A 83 -75.84 -7.39 43.98
CA ALA A 83 -74.40 -7.61 43.82
C ALA A 83 -73.58 -6.71 44.74
N THR A 84 -72.27 -6.97 44.80
CA THR A 84 -71.34 -6.14 45.56
C THR A 84 -71.21 -4.76 44.93
N LYS A 85 -70.92 -3.72 45.73
CA LYS A 85 -70.67 -2.37 45.21
C LYS A 85 -69.54 -2.41 44.17
N GLY A 86 -69.83 -1.90 42.97
CA GLY A 86 -68.86 -1.87 41.86
C GLY A 86 -69.00 -3.00 40.84
N SER A 87 -69.90 -3.97 41.08
CA SER A 87 -70.21 -5.01 40.09
C SER A 87 -70.75 -4.41 38.79
N VAL A 88 -70.23 -4.93 37.67
CA VAL A 88 -70.76 -4.69 36.34
C VAL A 88 -71.52 -5.95 35.90
N PHE A 89 -72.83 -5.83 35.69
CA PHE A 89 -73.66 -6.95 35.28
C PHE A 89 -73.50 -7.28 33.80
N PHE A 90 -73.42 -8.58 33.49
CA PHE A 90 -73.42 -9.12 32.13
C PHE A 90 -74.34 -10.35 32.05
N ALA A 91 -74.68 -10.80 30.84
CA ALA A 91 -75.56 -11.95 30.65
C ALA A 91 -74.84 -13.26 31.05
N GLY A 92 -75.46 -14.03 31.94
CA GLY A 92 -75.04 -15.40 32.25
C GLY A 92 -75.45 -16.39 31.15
N ALA A 93 -75.11 -17.66 31.33
CA ALA A 93 -75.38 -18.73 30.34
C ALA A 93 -76.86 -18.87 29.94
N THR A 94 -77.78 -18.46 30.81
CA THR A 94 -79.24 -18.49 30.60
C THR A 94 -79.82 -17.11 30.24
N GLY A 95 -78.99 -16.09 30.03
CA GLY A 95 -79.42 -14.70 29.80
C GLY A 95 -79.77 -13.92 31.07
N ILE A 96 -79.78 -14.57 32.24
CA ILE A 96 -79.99 -13.91 33.53
C ILE A 96 -78.77 -13.03 33.85
N PRO A 97 -78.95 -11.78 34.32
CA PRO A 97 -77.83 -10.95 34.76
C PRO A 97 -76.99 -11.63 35.83
N THR A 98 -75.69 -11.75 35.59
CA THR A 98 -74.67 -12.25 36.52
C THR A 98 -73.52 -11.24 36.61
N GLU A 99 -72.59 -11.48 37.52
CA GLU A 99 -71.39 -10.66 37.70
C GLU A 99 -70.17 -11.54 38.01
N ASP A 100 -68.97 -11.00 37.77
CA ASP A 100 -67.69 -11.59 38.18
C ASP A 100 -66.69 -10.46 38.47
N ASN A 101 -66.72 -9.97 39.70
CA ASN A 101 -65.81 -8.90 40.16
C ASN A 101 -64.33 -9.24 40.03
N THR A 102 -63.94 -10.51 39.91
CA THR A 102 -62.53 -10.85 39.69
C THR A 102 -62.11 -10.61 38.25
N GLN A 103 -63.05 -10.56 37.31
CA GLN A 103 -62.78 -10.37 35.88
C GLN A 103 -63.18 -8.99 35.36
N LEU A 104 -64.24 -8.38 35.87
CA LEU A 104 -64.69 -7.06 35.45
C LEU A 104 -65.25 -6.28 36.65
N PHE A 105 -64.61 -5.17 37.00
CA PHE A 105 -64.94 -4.42 38.21
C PHE A 105 -64.85 -2.91 37.99
N TRP A 106 -65.84 -2.17 38.49
CA TRP A 106 -65.79 -0.72 38.59
C TRP A 106 -65.57 -0.28 40.03
N ASP A 107 -64.35 0.17 40.35
CA ASP A 107 -64.07 0.81 41.62
C ASP A 107 -64.69 2.21 41.64
N SER A 108 -65.94 2.27 42.08
CA SER A 108 -66.71 3.51 42.24
C SER A 108 -66.17 4.46 43.29
N THR A 109 -65.23 4.02 44.15
CA THR A 109 -64.61 4.91 45.15
C THR A 109 -63.48 5.72 44.50
N ASN A 110 -62.66 5.08 43.66
CA ASN A 110 -61.53 5.73 43.00
C ASN A 110 -61.78 6.09 41.52
N ASN A 111 -62.97 5.76 41.00
CA ASN A 111 -63.37 5.90 39.59
C ASN A 111 -62.38 5.20 38.66
N ARG A 112 -62.24 3.88 38.80
CA ARG A 112 -61.29 3.04 38.03
C ARG A 112 -61.97 1.79 37.49
N LEU A 113 -61.65 1.43 36.25
CA LEU A 113 -62.06 0.18 35.61
C LEU A 113 -60.96 -0.87 35.77
N GLY A 114 -61.31 -2.01 36.37
CA GLY A 114 -60.47 -3.20 36.48
C GLY A 114 -60.95 -4.31 35.54
N ILE A 115 -60.01 -4.93 34.81
CA ILE A 115 -60.21 -6.16 34.03
C ILE A 115 -59.24 -7.20 34.59
N GLY A 116 -59.76 -8.34 35.06
CA GLY A 116 -58.99 -9.36 35.79
C GLY A 116 -58.60 -8.96 37.22
N THR A 117 -59.12 -7.84 37.74
CA THR A 117 -58.86 -7.38 39.11
C THR A 117 -60.01 -6.57 39.69
N SER A 118 -60.30 -6.80 40.97
CA SER A 118 -61.22 -5.99 41.77
C SER A 118 -60.53 -4.85 42.52
N SER A 119 -59.21 -4.69 42.39
CA SER A 119 -58.42 -3.65 43.07
C SER A 119 -57.56 -2.87 42.07
N PRO A 120 -58.17 -2.13 41.13
CA PRO A 120 -57.45 -1.39 40.10
C PRO A 120 -56.55 -0.30 40.69
N THR A 121 -55.29 -0.23 40.22
CA THR A 121 -54.32 0.80 40.67
C THR A 121 -54.21 1.99 39.71
N ASN A 122 -54.70 1.85 38.48
CA ASN A 122 -54.77 2.89 37.45
C ASN A 122 -56.22 3.15 37.03
N LYS A 123 -56.48 4.24 36.30
CA LYS A 123 -57.82 4.56 35.76
C LYS A 123 -58.41 3.42 34.94
N PHE A 124 -57.57 2.79 34.13
CA PHE A 124 -57.84 1.52 33.49
C PHE A 124 -56.73 0.56 33.88
N HIS A 125 -57.08 -0.55 34.52
CA HIS A 125 -56.13 -1.58 34.96
C HIS A 125 -56.58 -2.93 34.42
N VAL A 126 -55.82 -3.46 33.48
CA VAL A 126 -55.98 -4.82 32.98
C VAL A 126 -54.86 -5.66 33.60
N THR A 127 -55.20 -6.72 34.32
CA THR A 127 -54.22 -7.74 34.73
C THR A 127 -54.08 -8.76 33.62
N GLY A 128 -53.00 -8.65 32.85
CA GLY A 128 -52.76 -9.49 31.67
C GLY A 128 -52.28 -8.65 30.49
N ALA A 129 -52.18 -9.28 29.32
CA ALA A 129 -51.84 -8.61 28.08
C ALA A 129 -53.06 -7.91 27.47
N MET A 130 -52.86 -6.70 26.96
CA MET A 130 -53.84 -5.99 26.14
C MET A 130 -53.42 -6.05 24.68
N ARG A 131 -54.36 -6.39 23.78
CA ARG A 131 -54.22 -6.15 22.35
C ARG A 131 -55.08 -4.94 21.99
N THR A 132 -54.47 -3.91 21.44
CA THR A 132 -55.13 -2.66 21.03
C THR A 132 -54.78 -2.37 19.58
N GLU A 133 -55.73 -1.86 18.80
CA GLU A 133 -55.46 -1.41 17.41
C GLU A 133 -54.56 -0.16 17.36
N GLY A 134 -54.63 0.69 18.39
CA GLY A 134 -53.76 1.86 18.54
C GLY A 134 -53.89 2.50 19.91
N ILE A 135 -52.85 3.23 20.33
CA ILE A 135 -52.82 4.02 21.56
C ILE A 135 -52.36 5.42 21.21
N LEU A 136 -53.21 6.42 21.44
CA LEU A 136 -52.85 7.84 21.35
C LEU A 136 -52.47 8.32 22.75
N ASN A 137 -51.18 8.36 23.02
CA ASN A 137 -50.63 8.89 24.27
C ASN A 137 -50.39 10.40 24.17
N SER A 138 -50.22 11.06 25.32
CA SER A 138 -49.61 12.39 25.36
C SER A 138 -48.16 12.34 24.87
N ASP A 139 -47.59 13.46 24.43
CA ASP A 139 -46.19 13.56 24.02
C ASP A 139 -45.21 13.08 25.11
N GLY A 140 -45.51 13.43 26.36
CA GLY A 140 -44.64 13.13 27.51
C GLY A 140 -43.50 14.14 27.63
N THR A 141 -42.55 13.86 28.52
CA THR A 141 -41.35 14.68 28.74
C THR A 141 -40.19 13.76 29.13
N ILE A 142 -38.97 14.26 29.07
CA ILE A 142 -37.77 13.54 29.55
C ILE A 142 -37.93 13.00 30.98
N GLY A 143 -38.46 13.78 31.92
CA GLY A 143 -38.67 13.34 33.32
C GLY A 143 -39.98 12.57 33.55
N ARG A 144 -40.85 12.48 32.54
CA ARG A 144 -42.12 11.75 32.61
C ARG A 144 -42.52 11.28 31.22
N PRO A 145 -41.91 10.20 30.70
CA PRO A 145 -42.19 9.69 29.37
C PRO A 145 -43.63 9.21 29.23
N SER A 146 -44.17 9.22 28.02
CA SER A 146 -45.57 8.86 27.79
C SER A 146 -45.80 7.35 27.94
N TYR A 147 -44.91 6.56 27.35
CA TYR A 147 -44.76 5.14 27.63
C TYR A 147 -43.70 4.97 28.70
N ARG A 148 -44.08 4.48 29.88
CA ARG A 148 -43.22 4.36 31.07
C ARG A 148 -43.68 3.22 31.95
N PHE A 149 -42.89 2.87 32.96
CA PHE A 149 -43.18 1.73 33.83
C PHE A 149 -43.73 2.17 35.19
N LYS A 150 -44.57 1.34 35.80
CA LYS A 150 -45.36 1.69 37.01
C LYS A 150 -44.52 2.24 38.16
N ASN A 151 -43.33 1.68 38.39
CA ASN A 151 -42.44 2.05 39.48
C ASN A 151 -41.20 2.83 39.01
N ASP A 152 -41.14 3.15 37.71
CA ASP A 152 -40.01 3.81 37.08
C ASP A 152 -40.59 4.82 36.09
N THR A 153 -40.96 5.98 36.64
CA THR A 153 -41.81 6.96 35.97
C THR A 153 -41.05 7.90 35.05
N ASP A 154 -39.72 7.90 35.14
CA ASP A 154 -38.78 8.73 34.40
C ASP A 154 -37.95 7.91 33.39
N THR A 155 -38.16 6.60 33.30
CA THR A 155 -37.65 5.74 32.23
C THR A 155 -38.75 5.35 31.25
N GLY A 156 -38.47 5.49 29.95
CA GLY A 156 -39.43 5.16 28.91
C GLY A 156 -39.23 5.94 27.62
N MET A 157 -40.31 6.08 26.84
CA MET A 157 -40.32 6.69 25.51
C MET A 157 -41.27 7.90 25.49
N TYR A 158 -40.82 8.98 24.87
CA TYR A 158 -41.57 10.23 24.74
C TYR A 158 -41.32 10.88 23.37
N SER A 159 -42.19 11.80 22.99
CA SER A 159 -42.06 12.62 21.78
C SER A 159 -41.75 14.05 22.22
N PRO A 160 -40.52 14.56 22.04
CA PRO A 160 -40.18 15.92 22.43
C PRO A 160 -40.84 16.98 21.52
N VAL A 161 -40.97 16.65 20.23
CA VAL A 161 -41.65 17.42 19.18
C VAL A 161 -42.19 16.45 18.13
N ALA A 162 -42.95 16.96 17.15
CA ALA A 162 -43.42 16.17 16.01
C ALA A 162 -42.25 15.53 15.26
N ASP A 163 -42.47 14.30 14.75
CA ASP A 163 -41.50 13.54 13.96
C ASP A 163 -40.21 13.17 14.71
N GLU A 164 -40.24 13.19 16.05
CA GLU A 164 -39.14 12.82 16.92
C GLU A 164 -39.60 11.86 18.03
N ILE A 165 -38.78 10.85 18.29
CA ILE A 165 -38.97 9.89 19.38
C ILE A 165 -37.70 9.74 20.20
N SER A 166 -37.84 9.85 21.52
CA SER A 166 -36.71 9.84 22.44
C SER A 166 -36.93 8.85 23.57
N PHE A 167 -35.82 8.27 24.03
CA PHE A 167 -35.76 7.34 25.15
C PHE A 167 -35.14 8.06 26.34
N SER A 168 -35.88 8.09 27.43
CA SER A 168 -35.39 8.57 28.73
C SER A 168 -35.04 7.39 29.62
N VAL A 169 -33.95 7.50 30.37
CA VAL A 169 -33.53 6.55 31.40
C VAL A 169 -33.17 7.34 32.65
N GLY A 170 -33.95 7.18 33.72
CA GLY A 170 -33.78 7.94 34.96
C GLY A 170 -33.88 9.47 34.76
N GLY A 171 -34.74 9.92 33.85
CA GLY A 171 -34.91 11.34 33.54
C GLY A 171 -33.83 11.96 32.67
N ILE A 172 -32.94 11.15 32.08
CA ILE A 172 -31.89 11.56 31.15
C ILE A 172 -32.22 11.04 29.75
N GLU A 173 -32.11 11.89 28.75
CA GLU A 173 -32.30 11.51 27.35
C GLU A 173 -31.10 10.66 26.90
N ALA A 174 -31.35 9.38 26.67
CA ALA A 174 -30.32 8.39 26.38
C ALA A 174 -30.14 8.19 24.86
N LEU A 175 -31.24 8.14 24.13
CA LEU A 175 -31.29 7.94 22.68
C LEU A 175 -32.38 8.82 22.09
N ASN A 176 -32.08 9.43 20.96
CA ASN A 176 -33.03 10.20 20.18
C ASN A 176 -33.06 9.72 18.73
N ILE A 177 -34.24 9.65 18.14
CA ILE A 177 -34.44 9.42 16.71
C ILE A 177 -35.27 10.59 16.19
N ASP A 178 -34.66 11.41 15.35
CA ASP A 178 -35.23 12.62 14.80
C ASP A 178 -35.29 12.56 13.27
N GLU A 179 -36.35 13.14 12.71
CA GLU A 179 -36.50 13.32 11.28
C GLU A 179 -36.30 14.80 10.95
N ILE A 180 -35.18 15.12 10.30
CA ILE A 180 -34.86 16.48 9.87
C ILE A 180 -34.77 16.50 8.34
N SER A 181 -35.73 17.18 7.69
CA SER A 181 -35.72 17.44 6.23
C SER A 181 -35.78 16.18 5.35
N ASN A 182 -36.64 15.22 5.71
CA ASN A 182 -36.79 13.86 5.18
C ASN A 182 -35.59 12.93 5.43
N ASN A 183 -34.78 13.20 6.46
CA ASN A 183 -33.67 12.34 6.86
C ASN A 183 -33.81 11.92 8.33
N THR A 184 -33.79 10.62 8.59
CA THR A 184 -33.88 10.07 9.94
C THR A 184 -32.50 9.82 10.51
N THR A 185 -32.18 10.45 11.64
CA THR A 185 -30.94 10.24 12.37
C THR A 185 -31.19 9.55 13.70
N VAL A 186 -30.23 8.72 14.13
CA VAL A 186 -30.23 8.10 15.46
C VAL A 186 -29.07 8.68 16.25
N THR A 187 -29.36 9.41 17.31
CA THR A 187 -28.37 10.05 18.17
C THR A 187 -28.31 9.34 19.53
N ILE A 188 -27.18 8.73 19.85
CA ILE A 188 -26.91 8.25 21.22
C ILE A 188 -26.35 9.43 22.03
N LYS A 189 -27.14 9.94 22.97
CA LYS A 189 -26.76 11.12 23.80
C LYS A 189 -25.88 10.75 25.00
N GLN A 190 -25.67 9.45 25.22
CA GLN A 190 -24.80 8.88 26.26
C GLN A 190 -23.72 7.97 25.64
N THR A 191 -22.99 7.20 26.45
CA THR A 191 -21.98 6.25 25.94
C THR A 191 -22.63 5.02 25.28
N LEU A 192 -22.28 4.74 24.02
CA LEU A 192 -22.62 3.49 23.35
C LEU A 192 -21.66 2.37 23.79
N LYS A 193 -22.18 1.38 24.53
CA LYS A 193 -21.50 0.11 24.79
C LYS A 193 -21.99 -0.95 23.80
N LEU A 194 -21.06 -1.72 23.22
CA LEU A 194 -21.36 -2.80 22.28
C LEU A 194 -20.90 -4.13 22.88
N ASP A 195 -21.82 -5.09 23.03
CA ASP A 195 -21.49 -6.48 23.39
C ASP A 195 -21.32 -7.37 22.14
N GLY A 196 -21.70 -6.87 20.96
CA GLY A 196 -21.60 -7.55 19.66
C GLY A 196 -20.90 -6.71 18.60
N HIS A 197 -20.85 -7.24 17.37
CA HIS A 197 -20.24 -6.56 16.23
C HIS A 197 -21.10 -5.42 15.67
N ILE A 198 -20.45 -4.44 15.04
CA ILE A 198 -21.10 -3.50 14.12
C ILE A 198 -21.17 -4.17 12.75
N LEU A 199 -22.29 -4.01 12.04
CA LEU A 199 -22.44 -4.47 10.67
C LEU A 199 -22.29 -3.29 9.70
N ASP A 200 -21.70 -3.56 8.54
CA ASP A 200 -21.66 -2.60 7.43
C ASP A 200 -22.95 -2.62 6.59
N GLU A 201 -22.99 -1.89 5.46
CA GLU A 201 -24.20 -1.80 4.63
C GLU A 201 -24.60 -3.14 3.98
N ASN A 202 -23.67 -4.10 3.95
CA ASN A 202 -23.87 -5.44 3.39
C ASN A 202 -24.10 -6.51 4.47
N ASN A 203 -24.38 -6.10 5.71
CA ASN A 203 -24.54 -6.99 6.87
C ASN A 203 -23.25 -7.78 7.23
N SER A 204 -22.07 -7.26 6.89
CA SER A 204 -20.78 -7.88 7.25
C SER A 204 -20.24 -7.33 8.57
N THR A 205 -19.72 -8.20 9.43
CA THR A 205 -19.13 -7.85 10.74
C THR A 205 -17.70 -7.32 10.67
N GLY A 206 -17.08 -7.36 9.47
CA GLY A 206 -15.65 -7.15 9.31
C GLY A 206 -14.82 -8.28 9.93
N THR A 207 -13.50 -8.18 9.76
CA THR A 207 -12.52 -9.10 10.34
C THR A 207 -11.50 -8.35 11.19
N TYR A 208 -10.68 -9.09 11.95
CA TYR A 208 -9.73 -8.50 12.89
C TYR A 208 -8.81 -7.48 12.21
N GLY A 209 -8.74 -6.28 12.81
CA GLY A 209 -7.89 -5.18 12.35
C GLY A 209 -8.51 -4.29 11.28
N GLN A 210 -9.67 -4.64 10.72
CA GLN A 210 -10.36 -3.79 9.76
C GLN A 210 -10.99 -2.57 10.42
N ILE A 211 -11.17 -1.51 9.63
CA ILE A 211 -11.93 -0.33 10.01
C ILE A 211 -13.19 -0.21 9.15
N LEU A 212 -14.27 0.30 9.75
CA LEU A 212 -15.49 0.62 9.01
C LEU A 212 -15.30 1.98 8.34
N SER A 213 -15.35 2.01 7.02
CA SER A 213 -15.17 3.21 6.20
C SER A 213 -16.46 3.59 5.51
N ALA A 214 -16.70 4.89 5.36
CA ALA A 214 -17.83 5.41 4.59
C ALA A 214 -17.66 5.12 3.08
N THR A 215 -18.79 4.93 2.41
CA THR A 215 -18.93 4.85 0.95
C THR A 215 -19.89 5.96 0.49
N ASN A 216 -20.17 6.04 -0.82
CA ASN A 216 -21.17 6.99 -1.33
C ASN A 216 -22.59 6.70 -0.84
N THR A 217 -22.87 5.46 -0.44
CA THR A 217 -24.22 4.98 -0.11
C THR A 217 -24.34 4.40 1.30
N GLY A 218 -23.23 4.16 1.99
CA GLY A 218 -23.23 3.51 3.29
C GLY A 218 -21.83 3.35 3.85
N THR A 219 -21.49 2.12 4.24
CA THR A 219 -20.23 1.79 4.90
C THR A 219 -19.74 0.42 4.47
N ILE A 220 -18.42 0.22 4.43
CA ILE A 220 -17.76 -1.05 4.14
C ILE A 220 -16.56 -1.25 5.06
N TRP A 221 -16.25 -2.48 5.42
CA TRP A 221 -15.00 -2.81 6.12
C TRP A 221 -13.80 -2.79 5.16
N ILE A 222 -12.76 -2.07 5.53
CA ILE A 222 -11.50 -2.00 4.78
C ILE A 222 -10.31 -2.34 5.68
N ASP A 223 -9.26 -2.87 5.06
CA ASP A 223 -7.98 -3.04 5.75
C ASP A 223 -7.35 -1.66 6.00
N PRO A 224 -6.73 -1.40 7.16
CA PRO A 224 -6.11 -0.10 7.45
C PRO A 224 -5.08 0.33 6.42
N SER A 225 -4.39 -0.62 5.78
CA SER A 225 -3.44 -0.36 4.70
C SER A 225 -4.07 0.27 3.45
N ALA A 226 -5.39 0.14 3.27
CA ALA A 226 -6.12 0.84 2.22
C ALA A 226 -6.37 2.32 2.56
N VAL A 227 -6.17 2.71 3.82
CA VAL A 227 -6.38 4.08 4.34
C VAL A 227 -5.10 4.89 4.26
N ASN A 228 -3.93 4.24 4.39
CA ASN A 228 -2.61 4.84 4.27
C ASN A 228 -1.70 4.03 3.33
N THR A 229 -1.62 4.43 2.06
CA THR A 229 -0.59 3.89 1.15
C THR A 229 0.81 4.39 1.49
N ASP A 230 0.95 5.31 2.45
CA ASP A 230 2.23 5.77 2.97
C ASP A 230 2.88 4.70 3.86
N THR A 231 3.80 3.94 3.27
CA THR A 231 4.58 2.91 3.98
C THR A 231 5.75 3.50 4.78
N GLN A 232 5.92 4.84 4.81
CA GLN A 232 7.09 5.56 5.31
C GLN A 232 8.43 5.05 4.77
N LYS A 233 8.42 4.32 3.66
CA LYS A 233 9.64 3.89 2.99
C LYS A 233 10.16 5.05 2.15
N ILE A 234 11.48 5.24 2.18
CA ILE A 234 12.17 6.18 1.31
C ILE A 234 11.98 5.68 -0.13
N ASN A 235 11.22 6.41 -0.94
CA ASN A 235 10.93 6.05 -2.34
C ASN A 235 12.04 6.56 -3.28
N ILE A 236 12.66 7.68 -2.95
CA ILE A 236 13.73 8.29 -3.74
C ILE A 236 14.97 8.47 -2.86
N TYR A 237 16.09 7.90 -3.31
CA TYR A 237 17.43 8.17 -2.81
C TYR A 237 18.35 8.39 -4.01
N THR A 238 18.19 9.54 -4.66
CA THR A 238 18.97 9.91 -5.85
C THR A 238 19.58 11.29 -5.68
N LEU A 239 20.75 11.49 -6.27
CA LEU A 239 21.28 12.84 -6.50
C LEU A 239 20.41 13.52 -7.55
N ASN A 240 20.03 14.76 -7.29
CA ASN A 240 19.32 15.59 -8.25
C ASN A 240 20.18 15.84 -9.51
N ALA A 241 19.56 16.37 -10.57
CA ALA A 241 20.20 16.53 -11.88
C ALA A 241 21.47 17.42 -11.87
N ASP A 242 21.62 18.33 -10.90
CA ASP A 242 22.81 19.17 -10.77
C ASP A 242 23.93 18.52 -9.91
N GLY A 243 23.65 17.36 -9.31
CA GLY A 243 24.56 16.57 -8.48
C GLY A 243 24.92 17.22 -7.15
N LYS A 244 24.14 18.20 -6.67
CA LYS A 244 24.43 18.96 -5.45
C LYS A 244 23.54 18.60 -4.27
N ASN A 245 22.34 18.07 -4.52
CA ASN A 245 21.38 17.75 -3.46
C ASN A 245 21.00 16.27 -3.51
N LEU A 246 20.90 15.67 -2.33
CA LEU A 246 20.22 14.39 -2.18
C LEU A 246 18.71 14.66 -2.08
N GLU A 247 17.97 14.10 -3.03
CA GLU A 247 16.51 14.11 -3.02
C GLU A 247 16.02 12.97 -2.14
N ILE A 248 15.33 13.32 -1.04
CA ILE A 248 14.69 12.36 -0.14
C ILE A 248 13.20 12.69 -0.14
N SER A 249 12.38 11.72 -0.52
CA SER A 249 10.93 11.78 -0.38
C SER A 249 10.41 10.55 0.35
N LEU A 250 9.36 10.74 1.13
CA LEU A 250 8.53 9.65 1.62
C LEU A 250 7.46 9.32 0.56
N GLU A 251 6.87 8.15 0.62
CA GLU A 251 5.85 7.71 -0.34
C GLU A 251 4.49 8.38 -0.04
N ASN A 252 3.89 9.04 -1.04
CA ASN A 252 2.51 9.56 -1.00
C ASN A 252 2.16 10.54 0.15
N ASP A 253 3.14 11.27 0.70
CA ASP A 253 2.89 12.30 1.73
C ASP A 253 2.27 13.59 1.16
N GLY A 254 2.19 13.74 -0.17
CA GLY A 254 1.66 14.94 -0.83
C GLY A 254 2.53 16.17 -0.63
N GLU A 255 3.69 16.02 0.00
CA GLU A 255 4.63 17.09 0.29
C GLU A 255 5.72 17.13 -0.79
N THR A 256 6.28 18.31 -1.02
CA THR A 256 7.39 18.47 -1.96
C THR A 256 8.64 17.77 -1.44
N THR A 257 9.34 17.03 -2.32
CA THR A 257 10.63 16.36 -2.03
C THR A 257 11.56 17.26 -1.22
N LYS A 258 12.02 16.78 -0.05
CA LYS A 258 12.95 17.54 0.78
C LYS A 258 14.35 17.39 0.22
N GLN A 259 14.98 18.52 -0.10
CA GLN A 259 16.37 18.58 -0.51
C GLN A 259 17.26 18.83 0.69
N THR A 260 18.24 17.95 0.91
CA THR A 260 19.37 18.27 1.79
C THR A 260 20.48 18.83 0.93
N ASP A 261 20.85 20.10 1.17
CA ASP A 261 21.95 20.76 0.48
C ASP A 261 23.29 20.07 0.87
N LEU A 262 23.90 19.38 -0.09
CA LEU A 262 25.20 18.75 0.07
C LEU A 262 26.33 19.59 -0.52
N SER A 263 26.08 20.85 -0.90
CA SER A 263 27.12 21.76 -1.43
C SER A 263 28.27 22.01 -0.45
N ALA A 264 28.02 21.82 0.86
CA ALA A 264 29.04 21.86 1.90
C ALA A 264 29.94 20.60 1.95
N LEU A 265 29.53 19.50 1.31
CA LEU A 265 30.34 18.27 1.20
C LEU A 265 31.43 18.48 0.14
N LYS A 266 32.47 19.20 0.55
CA LYS A 266 33.62 19.53 -0.27
C LYS A 266 34.38 18.25 -0.63
N ILE A 267 34.55 17.98 -1.93
CA ILE A 267 35.56 17.04 -2.39
C ILE A 267 36.91 17.73 -2.13
N THR A 268 37.69 17.22 -1.19
CA THR A 268 38.93 17.87 -0.73
C THR A 268 40.16 17.29 -1.42
N GLY A 269 41.24 18.07 -1.45
CA GLY A 269 42.53 17.63 -1.96
C GLY A 269 42.72 18.07 -3.41
N ASP A 270 43.17 17.13 -4.23
CA ASP A 270 43.61 17.35 -5.61
C ASP A 270 42.46 17.30 -6.65
N VAL A 271 41.25 16.96 -6.20
CA VAL A 271 40.04 16.82 -7.02
C VAL A 271 39.16 18.06 -6.85
N SER A 272 38.67 18.60 -7.96
CA SER A 272 37.75 19.74 -8.07
C SER A 272 36.42 19.33 -8.74
N GLY A 273 35.47 20.26 -8.87
CA GLY A 273 34.18 20.04 -9.52
C GLY A 273 33.06 19.59 -8.57
N THR A 274 31.89 19.25 -9.13
CA THR A 274 30.81 18.61 -8.38
C THR A 274 31.04 17.10 -8.29
N LEU A 275 30.31 16.38 -7.42
CA LEU A 275 30.41 14.92 -7.32
C LEU A 275 30.15 14.22 -8.67
N ALA A 276 29.30 14.79 -9.51
CA ALA A 276 28.97 14.27 -10.83
C ALA A 276 30.00 14.63 -11.94
N LEU A 277 30.83 15.64 -11.73
CA LEU A 277 31.77 16.18 -12.74
C LEU A 277 33.16 16.43 -12.13
N ALA A 278 33.63 15.48 -11.32
CA ALA A 278 34.89 15.62 -10.62
C ALA A 278 36.09 15.55 -11.59
N THR A 279 37.02 16.49 -11.47
CA THR A 279 38.26 16.55 -12.27
C THR A 279 39.49 16.65 -11.38
N VAL A 280 40.64 16.17 -11.85
CA VAL A 280 41.92 16.35 -11.15
C VAL A 280 42.59 17.61 -11.70
N GLU A 281 42.49 18.71 -10.96
CA GLU A 281 43.13 19.99 -11.32
C GLU A 281 44.52 20.13 -10.70
N ARG A 282 44.84 19.33 -9.67
CA ARG A 282 46.11 19.38 -8.95
C ARG A 282 46.66 17.99 -8.72
N ILE A 283 47.96 17.87 -8.50
CA ILE A 283 48.62 16.68 -7.96
C ILE A 283 49.56 17.15 -6.86
N GLN A 284 49.36 16.67 -5.64
CA GLN A 284 50.08 17.11 -4.44
C GLN A 284 50.03 18.63 -4.24
N ASN A 285 48.84 19.22 -4.44
CA ASN A 285 48.67 20.67 -4.44
C ASN A 285 49.52 21.43 -5.50
N ILE A 286 49.87 20.82 -6.63
CA ILE A 286 50.51 21.51 -7.75
C ILE A 286 49.56 21.43 -8.95
N ASP A 287 49.31 22.56 -9.61
CA ASP A 287 48.34 22.62 -10.72
C ASP A 287 48.75 21.68 -11.86
N VAL A 288 47.76 21.05 -12.50
CA VAL A 288 47.90 20.30 -13.74
C VAL A 288 47.47 21.21 -14.88
N SER A 289 48.30 21.31 -15.91
CA SER A 289 48.07 22.20 -17.05
C SER A 289 46.80 21.83 -17.83
N ASN A 290 46.05 22.87 -18.25
CA ASN A 290 44.89 22.73 -19.12
C ASN A 290 45.25 22.49 -20.61
N ILE A 291 46.53 22.36 -20.94
CA ILE A 291 46.97 22.04 -22.31
C ILE A 291 46.70 20.56 -22.58
N SER A 292 45.94 20.26 -23.65
CA SER A 292 45.68 18.88 -24.06
C SER A 292 46.99 18.18 -24.46
N PRO A 293 47.27 16.98 -23.91
CA PRO A 293 48.45 16.21 -24.29
C PRO A 293 48.32 15.72 -25.75
N THR A 294 49.45 15.65 -26.44
CA THR A 294 49.59 14.97 -27.74
C THR A 294 50.26 13.60 -27.56
N ASP A 295 50.10 12.72 -28.54
CA ASP A 295 50.68 11.38 -28.50
C ASP A 295 52.21 11.38 -28.24
N GLY A 296 52.64 10.47 -27.38
CA GLY A 296 54.04 10.34 -26.94
C GLY A 296 54.54 11.36 -25.92
N GLN A 297 53.67 12.15 -25.28
CA GLN A 297 54.03 13.04 -24.16
C GLN A 297 53.83 12.36 -22.80
N THR A 298 54.64 12.75 -21.82
CA THR A 298 54.44 12.42 -20.41
C THR A 298 54.14 13.68 -19.61
N LEU A 299 53.50 13.51 -18.44
CA LEU A 299 53.27 14.62 -17.52
C LEU A 299 54.55 14.90 -16.73
N VAL A 300 55.06 16.13 -16.81
CA VAL A 300 56.32 16.53 -16.19
C VAL A 300 56.10 17.81 -15.40
N TYR A 301 56.61 17.87 -14.18
CA TYR A 301 56.65 19.12 -13.42
C TYR A 301 57.56 20.13 -14.13
N ASP A 302 57.01 21.26 -14.55
CA ASP A 302 57.78 22.37 -15.11
C ASP A 302 57.96 23.46 -14.05
N ASN A 303 59.21 23.63 -13.61
CA ASN A 303 59.55 24.61 -12.60
C ASN A 303 59.32 26.06 -13.05
N THR A 304 59.25 26.30 -14.36
CA THR A 304 59.03 27.65 -14.94
C THR A 304 57.59 28.10 -14.78
N SER A 305 56.64 27.20 -15.06
CA SER A 305 55.20 27.46 -14.93
C SER A 305 54.63 26.97 -13.59
N SER A 306 55.45 26.35 -12.73
CA SER A 306 55.07 25.79 -11.41
C SER A 306 53.85 24.87 -11.48
N GLN A 307 53.73 24.11 -12.57
CA GLN A 307 52.64 23.18 -12.83
C GLN A 307 53.14 21.91 -13.53
N TYR A 308 52.34 20.86 -13.48
CA TYR A 308 52.54 19.66 -14.29
C TYR A 308 52.08 19.90 -15.73
N ILE A 309 52.98 19.76 -16.72
CA ILE A 309 52.70 19.98 -18.14
C ILE A 309 52.96 18.71 -18.97
N PRO A 310 52.21 18.46 -20.07
CA PRO A 310 52.58 17.46 -21.06
C PRO A 310 53.89 17.84 -21.79
N LYS A 311 54.89 16.95 -21.81
CA LYS A 311 56.19 17.20 -22.45
C LYS A 311 56.78 15.92 -23.05
N LYS A 312 57.48 16.03 -24.19
CA LYS A 312 58.29 14.92 -24.76
C LYS A 312 59.65 14.89 -24.06
N THR A 313 60.06 13.73 -23.55
CA THR A 313 61.29 13.58 -22.75
C THR A 313 62.37 12.67 -23.36
N PHE A 314 62.12 12.05 -24.52
CA PHE A 314 63.09 11.19 -25.21
C PHE A 314 63.45 11.72 -26.61
N THR A 315 64.75 11.84 -26.92
CA THR A 315 65.28 12.20 -28.25
C THR A 315 66.55 11.37 -28.50
N PRO A 316 66.57 10.41 -29.44
CA PRO A 316 67.74 9.55 -29.67
C PRO A 316 68.91 10.35 -30.28
N THR A 317 70.14 10.10 -29.81
CA THR A 317 71.38 10.79 -30.23
C THR A 317 72.19 10.04 -31.30
N VAL A 318 71.74 8.86 -31.71
CA VAL A 318 72.41 7.97 -32.68
C VAL A 318 71.52 7.79 -33.91
N SER A 319 72.11 7.83 -35.12
CA SER A 319 71.46 7.34 -36.34
C SER A 319 72.00 5.96 -36.68
N GLU A 320 71.09 5.06 -37.05
CA GLU A 320 71.40 3.69 -37.46
C GLU A 320 70.72 3.35 -38.78
N ARG A 321 71.50 2.82 -39.72
CA ARG A 321 71.04 2.51 -41.07
C ARG A 321 71.47 1.14 -41.53
N TYR A 322 70.66 0.56 -42.41
CA TYR A 322 70.90 -0.75 -42.99
C TYR A 322 70.67 -0.71 -44.51
N PRO A 323 71.28 -1.62 -45.27
CA PRO A 323 70.84 -1.92 -46.62
C PRO A 323 69.37 -2.37 -46.60
N ASN A 324 68.58 -1.96 -47.59
CA ASN A 324 67.21 -2.45 -47.77
C ASN A 324 67.14 -3.68 -48.69
N ALA A 325 68.25 -4.03 -49.36
CA ALA A 325 68.37 -5.15 -50.27
C ALA A 325 69.80 -5.69 -50.28
N ILE A 326 69.96 -6.94 -50.74
CA ILE A 326 71.28 -7.55 -50.97
C ILE A 326 72.01 -6.76 -52.06
N GLN A 327 73.27 -6.43 -51.81
CA GLN A 327 74.14 -5.72 -52.77
C GLN A 327 75.32 -6.61 -53.15
N THR A 328 75.83 -6.52 -54.37
CA THR A 328 76.97 -7.33 -54.82
C THR A 328 78.19 -6.45 -55.02
N ILE A 329 79.32 -6.86 -54.44
CA ILE A 329 80.64 -6.29 -54.73
C ILE A 329 81.47 -7.32 -55.51
N ALA A 330 82.28 -6.86 -56.46
CA ALA A 330 83.05 -7.72 -57.36
C ALA A 330 84.57 -7.55 -57.17
N GLU A 331 85.34 -8.49 -57.72
CA GLU A 331 86.79 -8.38 -57.80
C GLU A 331 87.19 -7.25 -58.76
N SER A 332 87.84 -6.23 -58.22
CA SER A 332 88.19 -5.02 -58.95
C SER A 332 89.32 -4.28 -58.26
N SER A 333 90.09 -3.50 -59.03
CA SER A 333 90.99 -2.50 -58.45
C SER A 333 90.23 -1.32 -57.83
N ASN A 334 88.95 -1.13 -58.18
CA ASN A 334 88.09 -0.06 -57.68
C ASN A 334 87.13 -0.55 -56.59
N PHE A 335 86.78 0.32 -55.65
CA PHE A 335 85.76 0.05 -54.63
C PHE A 335 84.35 0.36 -55.15
N THR A 336 83.36 -0.38 -54.65
CA THR A 336 81.94 -0.16 -54.92
C THR A 336 81.24 0.36 -53.65
N THR A 337 80.45 1.43 -53.76
CA THR A 337 79.69 1.98 -52.63
C THR A 337 78.62 1.01 -52.14
N ILE A 338 78.52 0.85 -50.81
CA ILE A 338 77.45 0.11 -50.15
C ILE A 338 76.34 1.10 -49.75
N ASN A 339 75.14 0.90 -50.29
CA ASN A 339 73.97 1.75 -50.03
C ASN A 339 73.25 1.33 -48.75
N PHE A 340 72.82 2.32 -47.94
CA PHE A 340 72.16 2.09 -46.66
C PHE A 340 70.76 2.73 -46.67
N GLN A 341 69.79 2.19 -47.39
CA GLN A 341 68.56 2.91 -47.71
C GLN A 341 67.45 2.87 -46.63
N SER A 342 67.52 1.99 -45.61
CA SER A 342 66.50 1.90 -44.55
C SER A 342 66.99 2.41 -43.18
N GLN A 343 66.06 2.75 -42.27
CA GLN A 343 66.32 3.31 -40.93
C GLN A 343 65.37 2.70 -39.89
N ASN A 344 65.87 2.39 -38.69
CA ASN A 344 65.05 1.95 -37.53
C ASN A 344 64.78 3.07 -36.52
N PHE A 345 65.63 4.10 -36.49
CA PHE A 345 65.50 5.26 -35.60
C PHE A 345 65.54 6.55 -36.41
N THR A 346 64.65 7.49 -36.09
CA THR A 346 64.71 8.84 -36.65
C THR A 346 65.92 9.56 -36.07
N PRO A 347 66.88 10.03 -36.90
CA PRO A 347 68.07 10.70 -36.41
C PRO A 347 67.70 11.94 -35.59
N ASN A 348 68.56 12.36 -34.66
CA ASN A 348 68.58 13.75 -34.21
C ASN A 348 68.87 14.62 -35.44
N SER A 349 67.79 15.10 -36.08
CA SER A 349 67.83 15.84 -37.35
C SER A 349 68.63 17.15 -37.26
N SER A 350 69.06 17.54 -36.06
CA SER A 350 69.88 18.72 -35.85
C SER A 350 71.39 18.47 -36.04
N ASP A 351 71.89 17.23 -35.96
CA ASP A 351 73.34 16.94 -36.04
C ASP A 351 73.78 16.27 -37.35
N TYR A 352 72.91 15.47 -37.98
CA TYR A 352 73.15 14.79 -39.25
C TYR A 352 71.83 14.43 -39.95
N THR A 353 71.92 14.16 -41.25
CA THR A 353 70.82 13.66 -42.08
C THR A 353 71.28 12.51 -42.97
N ASN A 354 70.33 11.73 -43.45
CA ASN A 354 70.54 10.46 -44.09
C ASN A 354 70.36 10.56 -45.63
N THR A 355 71.35 10.14 -46.43
CA THR A 355 71.27 10.01 -47.91
C THR A 355 71.29 8.54 -48.35
N SER A 356 70.90 8.18 -49.58
CA SER A 356 70.81 6.76 -50.00
C SER A 356 72.12 5.95 -49.87
N ASP A 357 73.24 6.64 -49.88
CA ASP A 357 74.61 6.15 -49.98
C ASP A 357 75.50 6.51 -48.77
N GLY A 358 74.93 7.09 -47.71
CA GLY A 358 75.70 7.49 -46.53
C GLY A 358 74.97 8.42 -45.57
N ILE A 359 75.72 9.02 -44.65
CA ILE A 359 75.21 9.97 -43.65
C ILE A 359 75.91 11.31 -43.84
N THR A 360 75.15 12.40 -43.92
CA THR A 360 75.64 13.77 -44.10
C THR A 360 75.62 14.52 -42.79
N VAL A 361 76.74 15.10 -42.40
CA VAL A 361 76.88 15.89 -41.17
C VAL A 361 76.22 17.27 -41.34
N LEU A 362 75.33 17.64 -40.41
CA LEU A 362 74.65 18.95 -40.41
C LEU A 362 75.28 19.96 -39.43
N LYS A 363 76.03 19.48 -38.44
CA LYS A 363 76.79 20.34 -37.50
C LYS A 363 78.23 19.84 -37.39
N ALA A 364 79.20 20.75 -37.41
CA ALA A 364 80.58 20.34 -37.14
C ALA A 364 80.72 19.72 -35.73
N GLY A 365 81.66 18.79 -35.58
CA GLY A 365 81.94 18.14 -34.31
C GLY A 365 82.75 16.86 -34.46
N ARG A 366 82.95 16.18 -33.34
CA ARG A 366 83.58 14.87 -33.29
C ARG A 366 82.50 13.80 -33.38
N TYR A 367 82.75 12.77 -34.19
CA TYR A 367 81.78 11.72 -34.47
C TYR A 367 82.40 10.35 -34.29
N LYS A 368 81.66 9.46 -33.60
CA LYS A 368 81.94 8.04 -33.58
C LYS A 368 81.14 7.41 -34.72
N ILE A 369 81.85 6.77 -35.64
CA ILE A 369 81.26 6.11 -36.81
C ILE A 369 81.55 4.63 -36.67
N THR A 370 80.52 3.82 -36.81
CA THR A 370 80.67 2.36 -36.91
C THR A 370 80.10 1.90 -38.22
N TYR A 371 80.89 1.20 -39.02
CA TYR A 371 80.32 0.35 -40.05
C TYR A 371 80.50 -1.11 -39.65
N ARG A 372 79.49 -1.91 -39.94
CA ARG A 372 79.53 -3.35 -39.85
C ARG A 372 79.03 -3.89 -41.17
N ILE A 373 79.78 -4.74 -41.84
CA ILE A 373 79.39 -5.35 -43.11
C ILE A 373 79.38 -6.86 -42.94
N THR A 374 78.25 -7.47 -43.23
CA THR A 374 78.12 -8.92 -43.38
C THR A 374 78.16 -9.27 -44.86
N SER A 375 79.20 -10.00 -45.27
CA SER A 375 79.38 -10.48 -46.63
C SER A 375 79.21 -12.00 -46.72
N GLU A 376 78.58 -12.47 -47.78
CA GLU A 376 78.37 -13.88 -48.09
C GLU A 376 79.05 -14.27 -49.41
N ALA A 377 79.82 -15.35 -49.41
CA ALA A 377 80.36 -15.97 -50.62
C ALA A 377 79.23 -16.62 -51.43
N ILE A 378 79.14 -16.25 -52.72
CA ILE A 378 78.08 -16.71 -53.63
C ILE A 378 78.45 -18.05 -54.28
N ASN A 379 79.75 -18.33 -54.41
CA ASN A 379 80.30 -19.53 -55.05
C ASN A 379 81.21 -20.26 -54.05
N ASN A 380 81.27 -21.60 -54.12
CA ASN A 380 82.05 -22.48 -53.24
C ASN A 380 83.59 -22.31 -53.43
N VAL A 381 84.10 -21.12 -53.14
CA VAL A 381 85.45 -20.64 -53.47
C VAL A 381 86.02 -19.81 -52.31
N ARG A 382 87.36 -19.79 -52.18
CA ARG A 382 88.08 -18.91 -51.28
C ARG A 382 88.03 -17.47 -51.80
N VAL A 383 87.40 -16.57 -51.05
CA VAL A 383 87.20 -15.17 -51.44
C VAL A 383 87.45 -14.23 -50.26
N GLY A 384 88.15 -13.13 -50.53
CA GLY A 384 88.45 -12.08 -49.57
C GLY A 384 87.74 -10.77 -49.91
N GLY A 385 86.97 -10.22 -48.98
CA GLY A 385 86.35 -8.90 -49.08
C GLY A 385 87.20 -7.84 -48.38
N GLU A 386 87.40 -6.69 -49.00
CA GLU A 386 88.04 -5.51 -48.41
C GLU A 386 87.00 -4.38 -48.35
N PHE A 387 86.80 -3.83 -47.16
CA PHE A 387 85.83 -2.77 -46.88
C PHE A 387 86.52 -1.58 -46.24
N GLN A 388 86.09 -0.37 -46.57
CA GLN A 388 86.60 0.84 -45.93
C GLN A 388 85.56 1.94 -45.81
N LEU A 389 85.79 2.84 -44.86
CA LEU A 389 85.01 4.04 -44.70
C LEU A 389 85.42 5.08 -45.75
N THR A 390 84.46 5.81 -46.28
CA THR A 390 84.69 6.98 -47.13
C THR A 390 84.22 8.26 -46.45
N LYS A 391 84.99 9.31 -46.63
CA LYS A 391 84.64 10.69 -46.31
C LYS A 391 84.63 11.46 -47.62
N ASN A 392 83.47 11.98 -48.02
CA ASN A 392 83.28 12.70 -49.28
C ASN A 392 83.81 11.92 -50.49
N THR A 393 83.54 10.62 -50.57
CA THR A 393 84.05 9.66 -51.59
C THR A 393 85.54 9.34 -51.52
N ILE A 394 86.29 9.93 -50.60
CA ILE A 394 87.71 9.65 -50.38
C ILE A 394 87.86 8.63 -49.25
N SER A 395 88.74 7.63 -49.43
CA SER A 395 88.99 6.64 -48.41
C SER A 395 89.55 7.25 -47.12
N VAL A 396 89.08 6.75 -45.98
CA VAL A 396 89.59 7.16 -44.67
C VAL A 396 90.75 6.24 -44.27
N ASN A 397 91.87 6.83 -43.88
CA ASN A 397 93.04 6.06 -43.47
C ASN A 397 92.76 5.21 -42.22
N ASN A 398 93.33 4.01 -42.20
CA ASN A 398 93.20 3.03 -41.11
C ASN A 398 91.74 2.65 -40.82
N THR A 399 90.90 2.55 -41.85
CA THR A 399 89.54 2.02 -41.75
C THR A 399 89.32 0.81 -42.65
N ARG A 400 90.37 0.16 -43.13
CA ARG A 400 90.23 -1.05 -43.93
C ARG A 400 89.95 -2.24 -43.03
N ALA A 401 88.93 -2.99 -43.36
CA ALA A 401 88.59 -4.25 -42.71
C ALA A 401 88.45 -5.34 -43.76
N TYR A 402 89.01 -6.51 -43.46
CA TYR A 402 89.05 -7.64 -44.36
C TYR A 402 88.12 -8.73 -43.86
N SER A 403 87.24 -9.21 -44.74
CA SER A 403 86.54 -10.46 -44.56
C SER A 403 87.22 -11.52 -45.40
N TYR A 404 87.23 -12.74 -44.91
CA TYR A 404 87.88 -13.83 -45.61
C TYR A 404 87.12 -15.12 -45.38
N GLN A 405 86.91 -15.88 -46.45
CA GLN A 405 86.08 -17.08 -46.46
C GLN A 405 86.78 -18.18 -47.24
N THR A 406 86.72 -19.40 -46.72
CA THR A 406 87.41 -20.58 -47.30
C THR A 406 86.51 -21.81 -47.45
N SER A 407 85.22 -21.72 -47.08
CA SER A 407 84.32 -22.88 -47.01
C SER A 407 82.87 -22.51 -47.33
N SER A 408 82.16 -23.44 -47.97
CA SER A 408 80.70 -23.38 -48.20
C SER A 408 79.85 -23.68 -46.97
N LEU A 409 80.41 -24.23 -45.89
CA LEU A 409 79.67 -24.50 -44.65
C LEU A 409 79.57 -23.27 -43.73
N VAL A 410 80.52 -22.35 -43.85
CA VAL A 410 80.52 -21.04 -43.15
C VAL A 410 80.82 -19.98 -44.21
N ASN A 411 79.80 -19.67 -45.00
CA ASN A 411 79.89 -18.79 -46.16
C ASN A 411 79.60 -17.31 -45.82
N LYS A 412 79.41 -16.96 -44.54
CA LYS A 412 79.13 -15.59 -44.06
C LYS A 412 80.21 -15.11 -43.11
N SER A 413 80.65 -13.88 -43.31
CA SER A 413 81.66 -13.21 -42.48
C SER A 413 81.22 -11.78 -42.23
N THR A 414 81.38 -11.34 -41.00
CA THR A 414 81.05 -9.97 -40.60
C THR A 414 82.31 -9.24 -40.21
N VAL A 415 82.54 -8.09 -40.82
CA VAL A 415 83.56 -7.13 -40.38
C VAL A 415 82.89 -5.99 -39.62
N THR A 416 83.55 -5.49 -38.58
CA THR A 416 83.13 -4.28 -37.87
C THR A 416 84.32 -3.35 -37.75
N MET A 417 84.11 -2.08 -38.05
CA MET A 417 85.10 -1.03 -37.88
C MET A 417 84.48 0.16 -37.18
N VAL A 418 85.19 0.67 -36.16
CA VAL A 418 84.83 1.88 -35.44
C VAL A 418 85.92 2.91 -35.65
N LYS A 419 85.54 4.11 -36.10
CA LYS A 419 86.47 5.23 -36.27
C LYS A 419 85.88 6.48 -35.64
N ILE A 420 86.73 7.23 -34.95
CA ILE A 420 86.42 8.59 -34.51
C ILE A 420 87.00 9.55 -35.55
N LEU A 421 86.15 10.46 -36.05
CA LEU A 421 86.53 11.50 -36.99
C LEU A 421 86.02 12.86 -36.51
N ASP A 422 86.84 13.89 -36.67
CA ASP A 422 86.37 15.27 -36.63
C ASP A 422 85.81 15.61 -38.02
N LEU A 423 84.52 15.97 -38.06
CA LEU A 423 83.78 16.24 -39.29
C LEU A 423 83.25 17.66 -39.29
N ILE A 424 83.23 18.27 -40.48
CA ILE A 424 82.63 19.58 -40.72
C ILE A 424 81.25 19.41 -41.35
N VAL A 425 80.48 20.51 -41.37
CA VAL A 425 79.17 20.54 -42.03
C VAL A 425 79.31 20.10 -43.49
N ASN A 426 78.37 19.28 -43.95
CA ASN A 426 78.31 18.64 -45.28
C ASN A 426 79.33 17.55 -45.55
N ASP A 427 80.17 17.16 -44.58
CA ASP A 427 80.94 15.93 -44.72
C ASP A 427 79.99 14.73 -44.83
N LYS A 428 80.23 13.90 -45.84
CA LYS A 428 79.44 12.72 -46.16
C LYS A 428 80.22 11.46 -45.83
N ILE A 429 79.64 10.63 -44.98
CA ILE A 429 80.21 9.37 -44.52
C ILE A 429 79.52 8.21 -45.22
N GLY A 430 80.30 7.42 -45.95
CA GLY A 430 79.85 6.21 -46.63
C GLY A 430 80.74 5.01 -46.32
N VAL A 431 80.37 3.86 -46.86
CA VAL A 431 81.17 2.64 -46.80
C VAL A 431 81.26 2.09 -48.21
N GLU A 432 82.44 1.60 -48.57
CA GLU A 432 82.66 0.96 -49.86
C GLU A 432 83.40 -0.36 -49.67
N GLY A 433 83.19 -1.28 -50.62
CA GLY A 433 83.78 -2.61 -50.58
C GLY A 433 84.19 -3.12 -51.95
N ARG A 434 85.14 -4.05 -51.98
CA ARG A 434 85.55 -4.83 -53.16
C ARG A 434 85.99 -6.23 -52.76
N VAL A 435 86.06 -7.14 -53.71
CA VAL A 435 86.80 -8.40 -53.52
C VAL A 435 88.28 -8.12 -53.82
N TYR A 436 89.17 -8.46 -52.89
CA TYR A 436 90.62 -8.20 -53.01
C TYR A 436 91.45 -9.43 -53.37
N GLU A 437 90.92 -10.64 -53.16
CA GLU A 437 91.58 -11.91 -53.49
C GLU A 437 90.51 -12.96 -53.84
N SER A 438 90.70 -13.69 -54.94
CA SER A 438 89.92 -14.88 -55.30
C SER A 438 90.80 -15.98 -55.92
N ASP A 439 90.47 -17.25 -55.69
CA ASP A 439 91.29 -18.41 -56.10
C ASP A 439 91.03 -18.91 -57.54
N ARG A 440 90.12 -18.29 -58.30
CA ARG A 440 89.60 -18.90 -59.54
C ARG A 440 90.15 -18.38 -60.86
N GLY A 441 90.97 -17.34 -60.89
CA GLY A 441 91.41 -16.72 -62.16
C GLY A 441 90.26 -16.17 -63.02
N THR A 442 89.04 -16.09 -62.46
CA THR A 442 87.85 -15.40 -63.00
C THR A 442 87.29 -14.50 -61.90
N PRO A 443 86.85 -13.27 -62.20
CA PRO A 443 86.37 -12.33 -61.18
C PRO A 443 85.26 -12.94 -60.33
N ASP A 444 85.45 -13.00 -59.01
CA ASP A 444 84.42 -13.47 -58.06
C ASP A 444 83.69 -12.28 -57.41
N SER A 445 82.64 -12.58 -56.63
CA SER A 445 81.81 -11.57 -55.98
C SER A 445 81.35 -11.97 -54.59
N LEU A 446 81.07 -10.95 -53.77
CA LEU A 446 80.49 -11.11 -52.44
C LEU A 446 79.11 -10.43 -52.38
N SER A 447 78.14 -11.12 -51.78
CA SER A 447 76.83 -10.57 -51.45
C SER A 447 76.89 -9.88 -50.09
N ILE A 448 76.57 -8.59 -50.05
CA ILE A 448 76.40 -7.82 -48.82
C ILE A 448 74.96 -8.00 -48.35
N LEU A 449 74.81 -8.67 -47.21
CA LEU A 449 73.50 -8.98 -46.65
C LEU A 449 72.96 -7.81 -45.85
N PRO A 450 71.67 -7.42 -46.00
CA PRO A 450 71.01 -6.46 -45.11
C PRO A 450 71.13 -6.85 -43.64
N GLU A 451 70.93 -8.13 -43.35
CA GLU A 451 71.01 -8.68 -42.00
C GLU A 451 72.44 -8.64 -41.47
N GLY A 452 72.65 -7.84 -40.43
CA GLY A 452 73.96 -7.65 -39.79
C GLY A 452 74.88 -6.66 -40.50
N THR A 453 74.41 -5.98 -41.57
CA THR A 453 75.13 -4.85 -42.19
C THR A 453 74.52 -3.53 -41.75
N MET A 454 75.33 -2.65 -41.16
CA MET A 454 74.87 -1.36 -40.64
C MET A 454 75.92 -0.25 -40.77
N LEU A 455 75.45 0.98 -40.84
CA LEU A 455 76.23 2.19 -40.67
C LEU A 455 75.58 3.05 -39.58
N THR A 456 76.33 3.33 -38.52
CA THR A 456 75.92 4.27 -37.48
C THR A 456 76.84 5.47 -37.40
N ILE A 457 76.22 6.60 -37.06
CA ILE A 457 76.93 7.80 -36.63
C ILE A 457 76.32 8.29 -35.33
N GLU A 458 77.22 8.65 -34.41
CA GLU A 458 76.88 9.28 -33.15
C GLU A 458 77.74 10.52 -33.03
N LYS A 459 77.10 11.68 -32.82
CA LYS A 459 77.86 12.88 -32.46
C LYS A 459 78.35 12.68 -31.04
N ILE A 460 79.66 12.68 -30.89
CA ILE A 460 80.28 12.64 -29.57
C ILE A 460 80.75 14.06 -29.26
N ASN A 461 80.01 14.70 -28.37
CA ASN A 461 80.52 15.85 -27.64
C ASN A 461 81.20 15.33 -26.37
#